data_AF-A0A1X7HCU7-F1
#
_entry.id   AF-A0A1X7HCU7-F1
#
_cell.length_a   1.000
_cell.length_b   1.000
_cell.length_c   1.000
_cell.angle_alpha   90.00
_cell.angle_beta   90.00
_cell.angle_gamma   90.00
#
_symmetry.space_group_name_H-M   'P 1'
#
loop_
_entity.id
_entity.type
_entity.pdbx_description
1 polymer ?
#
loop_
_entity_poly.entity_id
_entity_poly.type
_entity_poly.pdbx_seq_one_letter_code
_entity_poly.pdbx_strand_id
1 'polypeptide(L)'
;MKIKTFGLLMIILLSGCSSLQFNQNQTHTIIDWVDFVKLNGNMYTSDWGIVLKHENDVAEEVGEVSFTVDEVVTDPGYRTKDGDAAFLDIGTKLYRVKGFGTDELIAVADDTRVNGYKLYIQDQFRSSMINRYDEIPKDKVNSIGLYCDNESKPYKTLTGKDINKFIKLLDDGVYSPNYSPNMNNGDPLYYLMVFYTDDPIGNSFSIADDSQNVYFYPDSTRIVDSEIRDWIEQ
;
A
#
# COMPACT_ATOMS: atom_id res chain seq x y z
N MET A 1 -39.60 50.44 63.01
CA MET A 1 -38.23 49.90 63.22
C MET A 1 -38.41 48.41 63.54
N LYS A 2 -37.87 47.40 62.85
CA LYS A 2 -36.75 47.21 61.92
C LYS A 2 -37.14 46.03 61.00
N ILE A 3 -37.08 46.20 59.68
CA ILE A 3 -36.12 45.63 58.72
C ILE A 3 -36.19 44.09 58.55
N LYS A 4 -36.49 43.74 57.30
CA LYS A 4 -36.58 42.44 56.64
C LYS A 4 -35.24 41.69 56.65
N THR A 5 -35.30 40.36 56.76
CA THR A 5 -34.23 39.44 56.32
C THR A 5 -34.92 38.25 55.65
N PHE A 6 -35.01 38.24 54.31
CA PHE A 6 -33.99 37.68 53.41
C PHE A 6 -34.05 36.14 53.47
N GLY A 7 -34.74 35.46 52.56
CA GLY A 7 -34.45 35.54 51.12
C GLY A 7 -33.14 34.83 50.78
N LEU A 8 -32.86 33.66 51.40
CA LEU A 8 -31.63 32.89 51.17
C LEU A 8 -31.90 31.40 50.86
N LEU A 9 -33.07 31.06 50.31
CA LEU A 9 -33.34 29.69 49.84
C LEU A 9 -33.70 29.60 48.35
N MET A 10 -33.54 30.70 47.61
CA MET A 10 -33.92 30.81 46.19
C MET A 10 -32.76 31.28 45.30
N ILE A 11 -31.52 30.88 45.65
CA ILE A 11 -30.30 31.18 44.85
C ILE A 11 -29.59 29.90 44.38
N ILE A 12 -29.99 28.71 44.86
CA ILE A 12 -29.33 27.44 44.46
C ILE A 12 -29.95 26.83 43.18
N LEU A 13 -30.98 27.45 42.59
CA LEU A 13 -31.66 26.95 41.38
C LEU A 13 -31.19 27.56 40.04
N LEU A 14 -30.05 28.26 40.00
CA LEU A 14 -29.58 28.96 38.78
C LEU A 14 -28.18 28.57 38.27
N SER A 15 -27.60 27.47 38.75
CA SER A 15 -26.33 26.94 38.21
C SER A 15 -26.59 25.75 37.28
N GLY A 16 -27.38 25.98 36.24
CA GLY A 16 -27.71 25.00 35.21
C GLY A 16 -27.66 25.61 33.81
N CYS A 17 -26.67 26.47 33.54
CA CYS A 17 -26.35 26.95 32.20
C CYS A 17 -24.89 26.67 31.90
N SER A 18 -24.59 25.46 31.43
CA SER A 18 -23.37 25.18 30.69
C SER A 18 -23.53 23.93 29.83
N SER A 19 -24.29 24.03 28.75
CA SER A 19 -24.04 23.28 27.50
C SER A 19 -25.00 23.74 26.39
N LEU A 20 -25.11 25.05 26.19
CA LEU A 20 -25.61 25.61 24.93
C LEU A 20 -24.54 26.54 24.38
N GLN A 21 -23.45 25.92 23.95
CA GLN A 21 -22.51 26.50 23.00
C GLN A 21 -21.72 25.37 22.33
N PHE A 22 -22.41 24.38 21.76
CA PHE A 22 -21.88 23.79 20.53
C PHE A 22 -22.16 24.81 19.44
N ASN A 23 -21.22 25.76 19.32
CA ASN A 23 -20.92 26.35 18.05
C ASN A 23 -20.85 25.19 17.06
N GLN A 24 -21.81 25.10 16.13
CA GLN A 24 -21.61 24.38 14.89
C GLN A 24 -20.57 25.14 14.06
N ASN A 25 -19.37 25.28 14.61
CA ASN A 25 -18.20 25.22 13.77
C ASN A 25 -18.27 23.79 13.25
N GLN A 26 -18.74 23.61 12.02
CA GLN A 26 -18.55 22.37 11.29
C GLN A 26 -17.03 22.14 11.29
N THR A 27 -16.54 21.45 12.31
CA THR A 27 -15.19 20.92 12.33
C THR A 27 -15.21 19.85 11.26
N HIS A 28 -14.85 20.26 10.05
CA HIS A 28 -14.56 19.35 8.95
C HIS A 28 -13.37 18.52 9.40
N THR A 29 -13.65 17.38 10.00
CA THR A 29 -12.62 16.41 10.31
C THR A 29 -12.28 15.74 9.00
N ILE A 30 -11.04 15.92 8.57
CA ILE A 30 -10.47 15.18 7.46
C ILE A 30 -9.95 13.87 8.06
N ILE A 31 -10.42 12.75 7.52
CA ILE A 31 -9.98 11.42 7.90
C ILE A 31 -8.96 10.99 6.86
N ASP A 32 -7.77 10.62 7.33
CA ASP A 32 -6.72 10.02 6.48
C ASP A 32 -6.99 8.52 6.36
N TRP A 33 -7.43 8.09 5.18
CA TRP A 33 -7.82 6.71 4.93
C TRP A 33 -6.62 5.90 4.44
N VAL A 34 -6.50 4.67 4.94
CA VAL A 34 -5.67 3.66 4.27
C VAL A 34 -6.41 3.20 3.01
N ASP A 35 -5.70 2.87 1.93
CA ASP A 35 -6.31 2.36 0.69
C ASP A 35 -6.92 0.96 0.94
N PHE A 36 -8.21 0.93 1.26
CA PHE A 36 -8.94 -0.28 1.62
C PHE A 36 -10.17 -0.52 0.74
N VAL A 37 -10.62 -1.78 0.74
CA VAL A 37 -11.94 -2.22 0.27
C VAL A 37 -12.55 -3.15 1.30
N LYS A 38 -13.85 -3.01 1.57
CA LYS A 38 -14.59 -3.93 2.44
C LYS A 38 -15.55 -4.78 1.63
N LEU A 39 -15.42 -6.10 1.73
CA LEU A 39 -16.18 -7.06 0.94
C LEU A 39 -16.50 -8.30 1.77
N ASN A 40 -17.77 -8.70 1.82
CA ASN A 40 -18.24 -9.91 2.50
C ASN A 40 -17.77 -10.03 3.97
N GLY A 41 -17.75 -8.92 4.70
CA GLY A 41 -17.29 -8.84 6.09
C GLY A 41 -15.77 -8.75 6.26
N ASN A 42 -15.00 -8.91 5.19
CA ASN A 42 -13.53 -8.84 5.20
C ASN A 42 -13.04 -7.43 4.87
N MET A 43 -11.95 -7.02 5.52
CA MET A 43 -11.20 -5.83 5.19
C MET A 43 -9.99 -6.22 4.34
N TYR A 44 -9.79 -5.53 3.23
CA TYR A 44 -8.64 -5.70 2.35
C TYR A 44 -7.92 -4.38 2.21
N THR A 45 -6.60 -4.43 2.28
CA THR A 45 -5.73 -3.25 2.14
C THR A 45 -4.85 -3.42 0.91
N SER A 46 -4.69 -2.37 0.12
CA SER A 46 -3.84 -2.43 -1.08
C SER A 46 -2.39 -2.74 -0.73
N ASP A 47 -1.70 -3.42 -1.64
CA ASP A 47 -0.30 -3.78 -1.46
C ASP A 47 0.51 -3.47 -2.72
N TRP A 48 1.58 -2.70 -2.54
CA TRP A 48 2.48 -2.27 -3.61
C TRP A 48 3.58 -3.31 -3.90
N GLY A 49 3.92 -4.14 -2.90
CA GLY A 49 4.96 -5.16 -2.92
C GLY A 49 4.56 -6.44 -3.65
N ILE A 50 3.31 -6.57 -4.07
CA ILE A 50 2.85 -7.64 -4.96
C ILE A 50 2.25 -7.08 -6.25
N VAL A 51 2.43 -7.82 -7.33
CA VAL A 51 1.85 -7.50 -8.64
C VAL A 51 1.21 -8.74 -9.25
N LEU A 52 0.18 -8.57 -10.06
CA LEU A 52 -0.38 -9.67 -10.81
C LEU A 52 0.63 -10.14 -11.87
N LYS A 53 0.81 -11.44 -12.07
CA LYS A 53 1.79 -11.95 -13.05
C LYS A 53 1.31 -11.78 -14.48
N HIS A 54 0.05 -12.12 -14.77
CA HIS A 54 -0.57 -11.92 -16.07
C HIS A 54 -2.00 -11.41 -15.90
N GLU A 55 -2.49 -10.56 -16.82
CA GLU A 55 -3.89 -10.10 -16.81
C GLU A 55 -4.90 -11.25 -16.75
N ASN A 56 -4.57 -12.37 -17.40
CA ASN A 56 -5.39 -13.58 -17.40
C ASN A 56 -5.35 -14.35 -16.07
N ASP A 57 -4.59 -13.93 -15.06
CA ASP A 57 -4.62 -14.50 -13.71
C ASP A 57 -5.76 -13.93 -12.86
N VAL A 58 -6.51 -12.96 -13.40
CA VAL A 58 -7.82 -12.57 -12.88
C VAL A 58 -8.88 -13.58 -13.29
N ALA A 59 -9.82 -13.85 -12.38
CA ALA A 59 -10.93 -14.76 -12.56
C ALA A 59 -12.27 -14.02 -12.52
N GLU A 60 -13.31 -14.62 -11.93
CA GLU A 60 -14.64 -14.05 -11.86
C GLU A 60 -14.73 -12.79 -10.98
N GLU A 61 -15.73 -11.96 -11.28
CA GLU A 61 -16.17 -10.85 -10.43
C GLU A 61 -16.72 -11.40 -9.10
N VAL A 62 -16.30 -10.81 -7.99
CA VAL A 62 -16.69 -11.21 -6.63
C VAL A 62 -17.38 -10.10 -5.84
N GLY A 63 -17.43 -8.89 -6.40
CA GLY A 63 -18.08 -7.75 -5.79
C GLY A 63 -17.91 -6.47 -6.60
N GLU A 64 -18.49 -5.41 -6.07
CA GLU A 64 -18.45 -4.07 -6.66
C GLU A 64 -18.40 -3.04 -5.53
N VAL A 65 -17.68 -1.94 -5.75
CA VAL A 65 -17.67 -0.79 -4.85
C VAL A 65 -19.02 -0.06 -4.94
N SER A 66 -19.69 0.08 -3.80
CA SER A 66 -20.98 0.76 -3.69
C SER A 66 -20.88 2.16 -3.07
N PHE A 67 -19.77 2.45 -2.40
CA PHE A 67 -19.55 3.71 -1.70
C PHE A 67 -18.05 4.02 -1.55
N THR A 68 -17.65 5.24 -1.90
CA THR A 68 -16.30 5.77 -1.68
C THR A 68 -16.32 6.65 -0.44
N VAL A 69 -15.49 6.34 0.56
CA VAL A 69 -15.51 7.07 1.85
C VAL A 69 -14.70 8.36 1.81
N ASP A 70 -13.70 8.45 0.94
CA ASP A 70 -12.85 9.63 0.81
C ASP A 70 -13.67 10.86 0.43
N GLU A 71 -13.32 12.00 1.04
CA GLU A 71 -14.00 13.31 0.96
C GLU A 71 -15.51 13.35 1.34
N VAL A 72 -16.18 12.21 1.52
CA VAL A 72 -17.60 12.11 1.88
C VAL A 72 -17.80 11.90 3.37
N VAL A 73 -17.00 11.02 3.98
CA VAL A 73 -17.12 10.68 5.40
C VAL A 73 -16.28 11.64 6.24
N THR A 74 -16.96 12.39 7.11
CA THR A 74 -16.33 13.37 8.03
C THR A 74 -16.53 13.01 9.50
N ASP A 75 -17.27 11.93 9.80
CA ASP A 75 -17.50 11.42 11.16
C ASP A 75 -16.45 10.37 11.51
N PRO A 76 -15.54 10.64 12.48
CA PRO A 76 -14.56 9.66 12.94
C PRO A 76 -15.19 8.40 13.56
N GLY A 77 -16.47 8.45 13.93
CA GLY A 77 -17.25 7.31 14.40
C GLY A 77 -17.79 6.41 13.30
N TYR A 78 -17.56 6.74 12.02
CA TYR A 78 -18.04 5.94 10.89
C TYR A 78 -17.49 4.51 10.94
N ARG A 79 -18.39 3.55 10.72
CA ARG A 79 -18.05 2.12 10.67
C ARG A 79 -18.20 1.63 9.25
N THR A 80 -17.08 1.22 8.66
CA THR A 80 -17.06 0.68 7.30
C THR A 80 -17.92 -0.56 7.17
N LYS A 81 -18.60 -0.68 6.05
CA LYS A 81 -19.51 -1.77 5.68
C LYS A 81 -19.16 -2.33 4.31
N ASP A 82 -19.73 -3.47 3.95
CA ASP A 82 -19.48 -4.10 2.65
C ASP A 82 -19.84 -3.16 1.50
N GLY A 83 -18.95 -3.10 0.51
CA GLY A 83 -19.04 -2.20 -0.63
C GLY A 83 -18.42 -0.82 -0.38
N ASP A 84 -17.91 -0.52 0.81
CA ASP A 84 -17.11 0.68 1.05
C ASP A 84 -15.68 0.49 0.50
N ALA A 85 -15.14 1.53 -0.14
CA ALA A 85 -13.74 1.64 -0.50
C ALA A 85 -13.19 3.02 -0.10
N ALA A 86 -11.90 3.11 0.20
CA ALA A 86 -11.25 4.38 0.47
C ALA A 86 -11.26 5.28 -0.75
N PHE A 87 -10.64 4.84 -1.84
CA PHE A 87 -10.31 5.68 -3.00
C PHE A 87 -10.87 5.16 -4.33
N LEU A 88 -11.49 3.99 -4.36
CA LEU A 88 -12.05 3.44 -5.60
C LEU A 88 -13.41 4.07 -5.89
N ASP A 89 -13.67 4.34 -7.17
CA ASP A 89 -14.95 4.89 -7.63
C ASP A 89 -16.10 3.89 -7.42
N ILE A 90 -17.29 4.42 -7.14
CA ILE A 90 -18.53 3.63 -7.13
C ILE A 90 -18.71 2.95 -8.50
N GLY A 91 -19.03 1.66 -8.49
CA GLY A 91 -19.14 0.83 -9.70
C GLY A 91 -17.88 0.04 -10.03
N THR A 92 -16.76 0.29 -9.33
CA THR A 92 -15.51 -0.43 -9.55
C THR A 92 -15.69 -1.91 -9.25
N LYS A 93 -15.38 -2.76 -10.23
CA LYS A 93 -15.48 -4.22 -10.12
C LYS A 93 -14.30 -4.81 -9.35
N LEU A 94 -14.60 -5.74 -8.47
CA LEU A 94 -13.64 -6.50 -7.68
C LEU A 94 -13.58 -7.92 -8.22
N TYR A 95 -12.37 -8.44 -8.44
CA TYR A 95 -12.18 -9.75 -9.05
C TYR A 95 -11.37 -10.68 -8.15
N ARG A 96 -11.63 -11.98 -8.28
CA ARG A 96 -10.79 -13.00 -7.64
C ARG A 96 -9.47 -13.17 -8.40
N VAL A 97 -8.38 -13.37 -7.68
CA VAL A 97 -7.10 -13.80 -8.25
C VAL A 97 -7.05 -15.33 -8.29
N LYS A 98 -6.64 -15.91 -9.43
CA LYS A 98 -6.47 -17.37 -9.54
C LYS A 98 -5.47 -17.86 -8.49
N GLY A 99 -5.67 -19.07 -7.98
CA GLY A 99 -4.81 -19.64 -6.93
C GLY A 99 -5.07 -19.12 -5.51
N PHE A 100 -5.85 -18.04 -5.35
CA PHE A 100 -6.22 -17.49 -4.04
C PHE A 100 -7.73 -17.58 -3.79
N GLY A 101 -8.08 -17.70 -2.51
CA GLY A 101 -9.44 -17.58 -1.99
C GLY A 101 -9.94 -16.14 -2.08
N THR A 102 -11.27 -15.98 -2.12
CA THR A 102 -11.88 -14.65 -2.13
C THR A 102 -11.66 -13.88 -0.83
N ASP A 103 -11.38 -14.58 0.26
CA ASP A 103 -11.03 -14.09 1.59
C ASP A 103 -9.51 -13.91 1.80
N GLU A 104 -8.72 -14.00 0.73
CA GLU A 104 -7.26 -13.89 0.77
C GLU A 104 -6.76 -12.70 -0.05
N LEU A 105 -7.11 -12.66 -1.35
CA LEU A 105 -6.58 -11.70 -2.31
C LEU A 105 -7.62 -11.36 -3.38
N ILE A 106 -7.83 -10.07 -3.63
CA ILE A 106 -8.68 -9.57 -4.71
C ILE A 106 -7.91 -8.58 -5.59
N ALA A 107 -8.37 -8.43 -6.82
CA ALA A 107 -7.79 -7.55 -7.83
C ALA A 107 -8.80 -6.50 -8.31
N VAL A 108 -8.27 -5.33 -8.66
CA VAL A 108 -9.00 -4.21 -9.26
C VAL A 108 -8.22 -3.72 -10.46
N ALA A 109 -8.89 -3.47 -11.58
CA ALA A 109 -8.24 -2.97 -12.78
C ALA A 109 -7.65 -1.57 -12.52
N ASP A 110 -6.38 -1.40 -12.87
CA ASP A 110 -5.60 -0.18 -12.67
C ASP A 110 -4.45 -0.16 -13.69
N ASP A 111 -4.56 0.64 -14.73
CA ASP A 111 -3.60 0.69 -15.85
C ASP A 111 -2.23 1.30 -15.48
N THR A 112 -2.17 1.95 -14.31
CA THR A 112 -0.93 2.47 -13.71
C THR A 112 -0.11 1.37 -13.04
N ARG A 113 -0.72 0.21 -12.75
CA ARG A 113 -0.04 -0.92 -12.10
C ARG A 113 0.58 -1.85 -13.12
N VAL A 114 1.66 -2.53 -12.72
CA VAL A 114 2.26 -3.61 -13.51
C VAL A 114 1.19 -4.65 -13.83
N ASN A 115 1.07 -4.97 -15.11
CA ASN A 115 0.05 -5.88 -15.67
C ASN A 115 -1.41 -5.45 -15.40
N GLY A 116 -1.66 -4.17 -15.16
CA GLY A 116 -3.00 -3.58 -15.23
C GLY A 116 -3.92 -3.84 -14.04
N TYR A 117 -3.39 -4.32 -12.91
CA TYR A 117 -4.19 -4.60 -11.72
C TYR A 117 -3.52 -4.13 -10.42
N LYS A 118 -4.30 -3.44 -9.59
CA LYS A 118 -4.01 -3.23 -8.16
C LYS A 118 -4.50 -4.43 -7.37
N LEU A 119 -3.70 -4.90 -6.41
CA LEU A 119 -4.01 -6.03 -5.56
C LEU A 119 -4.31 -5.57 -4.13
N TYR A 120 -5.34 -6.18 -3.54
CA TYR A 120 -5.78 -5.93 -2.17
C TYR A 120 -5.74 -7.23 -1.38
N ILE A 121 -4.94 -7.25 -0.31
CA ILE A 121 -4.76 -8.43 0.54
C ILE A 121 -5.70 -8.32 1.73
N GLN A 122 -6.38 -9.41 2.06
CA GLN A 122 -7.21 -9.46 3.26
C GLN A 122 -6.34 -9.34 4.52
N ASP A 123 -6.75 -8.50 5.47
CA ASP A 123 -5.88 -8.08 6.59
C ASP A 123 -5.38 -9.24 7.47
N GLN A 124 -6.19 -10.28 7.69
CA GLN A 124 -5.81 -11.48 8.45
C GLN A 124 -4.90 -12.41 7.63
N PHE A 125 -5.10 -12.47 6.32
CA PHE A 125 -4.28 -13.27 5.41
C PHE A 125 -2.90 -12.64 5.14
N ARG A 126 -2.76 -11.32 5.30
CA ARG A 126 -1.53 -10.56 4.98
C ARG A 126 -0.24 -11.15 5.53
N SER A 127 -0.27 -11.72 6.72
CA SER A 127 0.90 -12.36 7.34
C SER A 127 1.38 -13.65 6.65
N SER A 128 0.57 -14.21 5.76
CA SER A 128 0.90 -15.40 4.94
C SER A 128 1.56 -15.03 3.62
N MET A 129 1.61 -13.75 3.27
CA MET A 129 2.20 -13.25 2.03
C MET A 129 3.69 -13.00 2.20
N ILE A 130 4.47 -13.27 1.15
CA ILE A 130 5.87 -12.86 1.07
C ILE A 130 5.90 -11.34 1.00
N ASN A 131 6.51 -10.70 1.99
CA ASN A 131 6.67 -9.24 2.03
C ASN A 131 8.13 -8.80 2.24
N ARG A 132 9.05 -9.77 2.39
CA ARG A 132 10.48 -9.52 2.59
C ARG A 132 11.29 -10.21 1.50
N TYR A 133 12.35 -9.54 1.07
CA TYR A 133 13.22 -10.03 0.01
C TYR A 133 13.85 -11.40 0.35
N ASP A 134 14.26 -11.57 1.61
CA ASP A 134 14.91 -12.80 2.08
C ASP A 134 13.95 -14.01 2.14
N GLU A 135 12.63 -13.77 2.06
CA GLU A 135 11.60 -14.82 2.05
C GLU A 135 11.26 -15.29 0.63
N ILE A 136 11.77 -14.63 -0.41
CA ILE A 136 11.57 -15.06 -1.79
C ILE A 136 12.27 -16.41 -2.00
N PRO A 137 11.58 -17.43 -2.54
CA PRO A 137 12.20 -18.69 -2.93
C PRO A 137 13.02 -18.47 -4.22
N LYS A 138 14.26 -17.98 -4.08
CA LYS A 138 15.15 -17.59 -5.18
C LYS A 138 15.38 -18.69 -6.21
N ASP A 139 15.37 -19.95 -5.78
CA ASP A 139 15.49 -21.13 -6.64
C ASP A 139 14.26 -21.39 -7.53
N LYS A 140 13.11 -20.80 -7.18
CA LYS A 140 11.85 -20.87 -7.94
C LYS A 140 11.58 -19.64 -8.80
N VAL A 141 12.47 -18.63 -8.77
CA VAL A 141 12.33 -17.45 -9.62
C VAL A 141 12.60 -17.84 -11.06
N ASN A 142 11.60 -17.69 -11.92
CA ASN A 142 11.69 -18.05 -13.35
C ASN A 142 11.98 -16.84 -14.25
N SER A 143 11.71 -15.62 -13.76
CA SER A 143 12.01 -14.36 -14.45
C SER A 143 12.04 -13.18 -13.49
N ILE A 144 12.79 -12.14 -13.86
CA ILE A 144 12.80 -10.86 -13.14
C ILE A 144 12.46 -9.75 -14.14
N GLY A 145 11.37 -9.03 -13.91
CA GLY A 145 11.02 -7.83 -14.69
C GLY A 145 11.67 -6.60 -14.07
N LEU A 146 12.29 -5.76 -14.90
CA LEU A 146 12.83 -4.46 -14.51
C LEU A 146 12.03 -3.35 -15.18
N TYR A 147 11.55 -2.41 -14.37
CA TYR A 147 10.66 -1.34 -14.77
C TYR A 147 11.25 -0.01 -14.34
N CYS A 148 11.06 1.03 -15.16
CA CYS A 148 11.26 2.40 -14.70
C CYS A 148 10.21 2.71 -13.64
N ASP A 149 10.52 3.63 -12.73
CA ASP A 149 9.54 4.06 -11.74
C ASP A 149 8.24 4.54 -12.41
N ASN A 150 7.11 4.12 -11.84
CA ASN A 150 5.76 4.41 -12.35
C ASN A 150 5.44 3.89 -13.77
N GLU A 151 6.25 3.01 -14.35
CA GLU A 151 5.92 2.34 -15.61
C GLU A 151 5.32 0.96 -15.40
N SER A 152 4.23 0.65 -16.11
CA SER A 152 3.55 -0.66 -16.04
C SER A 152 4.17 -1.73 -16.94
N LYS A 153 5.09 -1.36 -17.83
CA LYS A 153 5.77 -2.26 -18.77
C LYS A 153 7.25 -2.39 -18.44
N PRO A 154 7.81 -3.61 -18.45
CA PRO A 154 9.23 -3.78 -18.19
C PRO A 154 10.03 -3.30 -19.39
N TYR A 155 11.12 -2.57 -19.14
CA TYR A 155 12.12 -2.27 -20.19
C TYR A 155 13.08 -3.45 -20.40
N LYS A 156 13.23 -4.33 -19.38
CA LYS A 156 14.07 -5.53 -19.44
C LYS A 156 13.44 -6.68 -18.66
N THR A 157 13.64 -7.90 -19.15
CA THR A 157 13.24 -9.12 -18.44
C THR A 157 14.41 -10.09 -18.40
N LEU A 158 14.85 -10.43 -17.19
CA LEU A 158 15.95 -11.35 -16.95
C LEU A 158 15.43 -12.78 -16.93
N THR A 159 16.16 -13.69 -17.58
CA THR A 159 15.82 -15.12 -17.64
C THR A 159 17.07 -15.99 -17.53
N GLY A 160 16.90 -17.27 -17.17
CA GLY A 160 17.99 -18.25 -17.16
C GLY A 160 19.15 -17.85 -16.26
N LYS A 161 20.38 -17.84 -16.80
CA LYS A 161 21.61 -17.59 -16.02
C LYS A 161 21.70 -16.17 -15.48
N ASP A 162 21.01 -15.22 -16.09
CA ASP A 162 21.08 -13.81 -15.72
C ASP A 162 20.35 -13.55 -14.40
N ILE A 163 19.30 -14.33 -14.09
CA ILE A 163 18.60 -14.32 -12.80
C ILE A 163 19.60 -14.56 -11.67
N ASN A 164 20.41 -15.62 -11.78
CA ASN A 164 21.35 -16.00 -10.72
C ASN A 164 22.44 -14.95 -10.50
N LYS A 165 22.92 -14.31 -11.57
CA LYS A 165 23.90 -13.23 -11.47
C LYS A 165 23.29 -12.01 -10.78
N PHE A 166 22.10 -11.61 -11.20
CA PHE A 166 21.41 -10.46 -10.64
C PHE A 166 21.09 -10.63 -9.14
N ILE A 167 20.52 -11.78 -8.76
CA ILE A 167 20.26 -12.13 -7.36
C ILE A 167 21.56 -12.14 -6.56
N LYS A 168 22.66 -12.66 -7.11
CA LYS A 168 23.95 -12.64 -6.43
C LYS A 168 24.44 -11.22 -6.14
N LEU A 169 24.30 -10.28 -7.08
CA LEU A 169 24.67 -8.88 -6.87
C LEU A 169 23.86 -8.23 -5.75
N LEU A 170 22.56 -8.56 -5.65
CA LEU A 170 21.70 -8.09 -4.56
C LEU A 170 22.10 -8.70 -3.20
N ASP A 171 22.36 -10.01 -3.19
CA ASP A 171 22.70 -10.77 -1.97
C ASP A 171 24.05 -10.39 -1.38
N ASP A 172 25.04 -10.14 -2.25
CA ASP A 172 26.38 -9.72 -1.87
C ASP A 172 26.41 -8.24 -1.42
N GLY A 173 25.28 -7.53 -1.47
CA GLY A 173 25.15 -6.14 -1.05
C GLY A 173 25.52 -5.90 0.42
N VAL A 174 26.24 -4.80 0.66
CA VAL A 174 26.76 -4.41 1.96
C VAL A 174 25.67 -3.78 2.81
N TYR A 175 25.34 -4.43 3.93
CA TYR A 175 24.41 -3.93 4.94
C TYR A 175 24.83 -2.56 5.48
N SER A 176 24.02 -1.54 5.19
CA SER A 176 24.34 -0.13 5.44
C SER A 176 23.10 0.63 5.95
N PRO A 177 22.56 0.31 7.14
CA PRO A 177 21.25 0.80 7.61
C PRO A 177 21.19 2.33 7.81
N ASN A 178 22.35 2.98 7.98
CA ASN A 178 22.45 4.43 8.13
C ASN A 178 22.89 5.14 6.83
N TYR A 179 22.77 4.46 5.69
CA TYR A 179 23.08 5.07 4.40
C TYR A 179 22.13 6.22 4.10
N SER A 180 22.69 7.34 3.67
CA SER A 180 21.93 8.49 3.16
C SER A 180 22.25 8.64 1.67
N PRO A 181 21.25 8.70 0.79
CA PRO A 181 21.46 8.90 -0.63
C PRO A 181 22.23 10.19 -0.93
N ASN A 182 23.06 10.15 -1.98
CA ASN A 182 23.79 11.30 -2.48
C ASN A 182 22.92 12.16 -3.39
N MET A 183 22.60 13.38 -2.96
CA MET A 183 21.74 14.32 -3.72
C MET A 183 22.51 15.34 -4.58
N ASN A 184 23.83 15.20 -4.73
CA ASN A 184 24.64 16.21 -5.43
C ASN A 184 24.32 16.32 -6.93
N ASN A 185 23.80 15.23 -7.53
CA ASN A 185 23.47 15.16 -8.96
C ASN A 185 21.95 15.15 -9.20
N GLY A 186 21.14 15.52 -8.20
CA GLY A 186 19.68 15.43 -8.23
C GLY A 186 19.15 14.30 -7.35
N ASP A 187 17.85 14.04 -7.47
CA ASP A 187 17.20 12.94 -6.75
C ASP A 187 17.65 11.58 -7.30
N PRO A 188 17.68 10.52 -6.47
CA PRO A 188 18.01 9.18 -6.92
C PRO A 188 17.02 8.70 -7.98
N LEU A 189 17.51 7.97 -8.97
CA LEU A 189 16.68 7.29 -9.95
C LEU A 189 16.16 5.99 -9.33
N TYR A 190 14.84 5.79 -9.38
CA TYR A 190 14.20 4.59 -8.86
C TYR A 190 13.80 3.65 -9.99
N TYR A 191 13.93 2.36 -9.71
CA TYR A 191 13.51 1.26 -10.57
C TYR A 191 12.73 0.25 -9.73
N LEU A 192 11.81 -0.47 -10.37
CA LEU A 192 11.09 -1.56 -9.75
C LEU A 192 11.63 -2.89 -10.29
N MET A 193 11.97 -3.79 -9.36
CA MET A 193 12.32 -5.17 -9.67
C MET A 193 11.14 -6.05 -9.28
N VAL A 194 10.67 -6.89 -10.20
CA VAL A 194 9.60 -7.86 -9.92
C VAL A 194 10.10 -9.28 -10.13
N PHE A 195 10.04 -10.08 -9.07
CA PHE A 195 10.45 -11.48 -9.05
C PHE A 195 9.24 -12.38 -9.28
N TYR A 196 9.20 -13.06 -10.42
CA TYR A 196 8.12 -13.98 -10.78
C TYR A 196 8.53 -15.43 -10.51
N THR A 197 7.66 -16.14 -9.79
CA THR A 197 7.69 -17.59 -9.60
C THR A 197 6.59 -18.23 -10.45
N ASP A 198 6.22 -19.47 -10.17
CA ASP A 198 5.06 -20.13 -10.79
C ASP A 198 3.72 -19.65 -10.20
N ASP A 199 3.76 -18.83 -9.15
CA ASP A 199 2.59 -18.21 -8.55
C ASP A 199 1.95 -17.17 -9.50
N PRO A 200 0.63 -16.89 -9.35
CA PRO A 200 -0.08 -15.92 -10.19
C PRO A 200 0.25 -14.45 -9.82
N ILE A 201 1.17 -14.25 -8.87
CA ILE A 201 1.66 -12.96 -8.44
C ILE A 201 3.19 -12.91 -8.51
N GLY A 202 3.74 -11.71 -8.68
CA GLY A 202 5.16 -11.42 -8.51
C GLY A 202 5.40 -10.57 -7.26
N ASN A 203 6.59 -10.68 -6.68
CA ASN A 203 7.01 -9.87 -5.52
C ASN A 203 7.88 -8.71 -6.02
N SER A 204 7.59 -7.49 -5.59
CA SER A 204 8.21 -6.28 -6.10
C SER A 204 9.06 -5.57 -5.04
N PHE A 205 10.21 -5.04 -5.46
CA PHE A 205 11.13 -4.30 -4.62
C PHE A 205 11.73 -3.14 -5.40
N SER A 206 11.83 -1.97 -4.77
CA SER A 206 12.49 -0.81 -5.37
C SER A 206 14.00 -0.91 -5.21
N ILE A 207 14.73 -0.52 -6.26
CA ILE A 207 16.17 -0.29 -6.25
C ILE A 207 16.42 1.13 -6.74
N ALA A 208 17.41 1.81 -6.16
CA ALA A 208 17.70 3.20 -6.42
C ALA A 208 19.17 3.42 -6.78
N ASP A 209 19.44 4.37 -7.67
CA ASP A 209 20.77 4.83 -8.02
C ASP A 209 20.90 6.33 -7.75
N ASP A 210 21.83 6.72 -6.88
CA ASP A 210 22.11 8.12 -6.56
C ASP A 210 23.38 8.67 -7.27
N SER A 211 23.74 8.06 -8.40
CA SER A 211 24.97 8.29 -9.18
C SER A 211 26.27 7.86 -8.49
N GLN A 212 26.29 7.69 -7.16
CA GLN A 212 27.46 7.22 -6.43
C GLN A 212 27.32 5.73 -6.14
N ASN A 213 26.21 5.33 -5.54
CA ASN A 213 25.91 3.97 -5.14
C ASN A 213 24.54 3.54 -5.68
N VAL A 214 24.43 2.24 -5.92
CA VAL A 214 23.12 1.60 -6.12
C VAL A 214 22.73 0.92 -4.82
N TYR A 215 21.47 1.05 -4.40
CA TYR A 215 21.00 0.52 -3.13
C TYR A 215 19.52 0.12 -3.18
N PHE A 216 19.13 -0.82 -2.31
CA PHE A 216 17.74 -1.22 -2.14
C PHE A 216 17.43 -1.52 -0.66
N TYR A 217 16.14 -1.62 -0.32
CA TYR A 217 15.65 -1.72 1.05
C TYR A 217 14.88 -3.04 1.29
N PRO A 218 15.55 -4.19 1.41
CA PRO A 218 14.88 -5.46 1.70
C PRO A 218 14.29 -5.54 3.13
N ASP A 219 14.95 -4.88 4.09
CA ASP A 219 14.58 -4.73 5.51
C ASP A 219 15.35 -3.52 6.12
N SER A 220 16.58 -3.34 5.65
CA SER A 220 17.40 -2.14 5.84
C SER A 220 18.24 -1.93 4.58
N THR A 221 18.76 -0.72 4.37
CA THR A 221 19.52 -0.40 3.16
C THR A 221 20.68 -1.35 2.94
N ARG A 222 20.80 -1.88 1.73
CA ARG A 222 21.97 -2.58 1.22
C ARG A 222 22.52 -1.83 0.03
N ILE A 223 23.81 -1.54 0.06
CA ILE A 223 24.54 -0.98 -1.09
C ILE A 223 25.06 -2.15 -1.91
N VAL A 224 24.66 -2.22 -3.17
CA VAL A 224 25.02 -3.32 -4.08
C VAL A 224 26.17 -2.91 -4.99
N ASP A 225 26.82 -3.91 -5.59
CA ASP A 225 27.93 -3.64 -6.51
C ASP A 225 27.47 -2.83 -7.72
N SER A 226 28.31 -1.90 -8.17
CA SER A 226 28.06 -1.06 -9.35
C SER A 226 27.80 -1.85 -10.64
N GLU A 227 28.25 -3.10 -10.75
CA GLU A 227 27.94 -4.00 -11.87
C GLU A 227 26.42 -4.14 -12.10
N ILE A 228 25.60 -3.91 -11.07
CA ILE A 228 24.14 -3.96 -11.23
C ILE A 228 23.60 -2.91 -12.22
N ARG A 229 24.34 -1.82 -12.47
CA ARG A 229 23.99 -0.76 -13.43
C ARG A 229 23.83 -1.29 -14.85
N ASP A 230 24.63 -2.27 -15.25
CA ASP A 230 24.52 -2.95 -16.55
C ASP A 230 23.14 -3.62 -16.76
N TRP A 231 22.38 -3.80 -15.68
CA TRP A 231 21.06 -4.39 -15.67
C TRP A 231 19.95 -3.35 -15.54
N ILE A 232 20.13 -2.36 -14.65
CA ILE A 232 19.06 -1.44 -14.26
C ILE A 232 19.05 -0.11 -15.02
N GLU A 233 20.18 0.31 -15.57
CA GLU A 233 20.24 1.52 -16.40
C GLU A 233 19.75 1.20 -17.82
N GLN A 234 19.14 2.21 -18.46
CA GLN A 234 18.69 2.14 -19.85
C GLN A 234 19.74 2.69 -20.81
#